data_AF-I3UXH8-F1
#
_entry.id   AF-I3UXH8-F1
#
_cell.length_a   1.000
_cell.length_b   1.000
_cell.length_c   1.000
_cell.angle_alpha   90.00
_cell.angle_beta   90.00
_cell.angle_gamma   90.00
#
_symmetry.space_group_name_H-M   'P 1'
#
loop_
_entity.id
_entity.type
_entity.pdbx_description
1 polymer ?
#
loop_
_entity_poly.entity_id
_entity_poly.type
_entity_poly.pdbx_seq_one_letter_code
_entity_poly.pdbx_strand_id
1 'polypeptide(L)'
;MDIQVAFSGQGNVMTDEKKDDRPVYQAACHCGTVRFELRLTDGLRTARRCNCSLCRMRGAVAVSANLGDITVTQGEEALTLYQFHTREAKHYFCSRCGIYTFHQRRSAPDQYGVNVACIEGMSPFDFADVPVSEGRIHPKDRVDGGVGVAGWLRYEGNPEWGQG
;
A
#
# COMPACT_ATOMS: atom_id res chain seq x y z
N MET A 1 52.86 37.82 -17.64
CA MET A 1 51.93 38.12 -18.76
C MET A 1 50.95 36.98 -18.79
N ASP A 2 49.81 37.24 -18.17
CA ASP A 2 48.73 36.30 -17.89
C ASP A 2 48.03 35.82 -19.16
N ILE A 3 47.76 34.53 -19.24
CA ILE A 3 46.73 33.98 -20.11
C ILE A 3 45.53 33.70 -19.21
N GLN A 4 44.56 34.62 -19.24
CA GLN A 4 43.22 34.40 -18.74
C GLN A 4 42.51 33.40 -19.67
N VAL A 5 42.13 32.24 -19.15
CA VAL A 5 41.11 31.40 -19.79
C VAL A 5 39.81 31.61 -19.04
N ALA A 6 38.86 32.24 -19.72
CA ALA A 6 37.48 32.37 -19.27
C ALA A 6 36.80 31.00 -19.28
N PHE A 7 36.18 30.63 -18.16
CA PHE A 7 35.07 29.67 -18.18
C PHE A 7 33.85 30.37 -17.58
N SER A 8 32.93 30.70 -18.48
CA SER A 8 31.58 31.13 -18.21
C SER A 8 30.86 30.09 -17.36
N GLY A 9 30.24 30.54 -16.27
CA GLY A 9 29.37 29.71 -15.46
C GLY A 9 28.11 29.27 -16.20
N GLN A 10 27.62 28.09 -15.80
CA GLN A 10 26.26 27.56 -15.91
C GLN A 10 26.28 26.37 -14.95
N GLY A 11 25.78 26.48 -13.72
CA GLY A 11 24.37 26.65 -13.41
C GLY A 11 24.01 25.42 -12.58
N ASN A 12 24.20 25.51 -11.27
CA ASN A 12 23.87 24.42 -10.35
C ASN A 12 22.33 24.32 -10.32
N VAL A 13 21.77 23.29 -10.97
CA VAL A 13 20.35 22.98 -10.89
C VAL A 13 20.11 22.44 -9.48
N MET A 14 19.80 23.33 -8.55
CA MET A 14 19.21 22.97 -7.27
C MET A 14 17.79 22.49 -7.57
N THR A 15 17.59 21.18 -7.58
CA THR A 15 16.24 20.62 -7.52
C THR A 15 15.68 20.96 -6.14
N ASP A 16 14.61 21.75 -6.13
CA ASP A 16 13.76 21.99 -4.97
C ASP A 16 13.20 20.63 -4.51
N GLU A 17 13.92 19.96 -3.57
CA GLU A 17 13.40 18.82 -2.85
C GLU A 17 12.25 19.32 -1.98
N LYS A 18 11.05 19.34 -2.57
CA LYS A 18 9.81 19.62 -1.86
C LYS A 18 9.73 18.68 -0.66
N LYS A 19 9.89 19.24 0.53
CA LYS A 19 9.81 18.50 1.79
C LYS A 19 8.44 17.81 1.87
N ASP A 20 8.45 16.49 1.95
CA ASP A 20 7.24 15.69 2.08
C ASP A 20 6.78 15.67 3.54
N ASP A 21 5.71 16.41 3.85
CA ASP A 21 5.16 16.53 5.20
C ASP A 21 4.16 15.41 5.55
N ARG A 22 3.96 14.40 4.69
CA ARG A 22 3.07 13.27 5.00
C ARG A 22 3.62 12.45 6.18
N PRO A 23 2.75 11.98 7.11
CA PRO A 23 3.18 11.15 8.23
C PRO A 23 3.86 9.85 7.78
N VAL A 24 4.91 9.47 8.49
CA VAL A 24 5.55 8.15 8.37
C VAL A 24 4.89 7.22 9.37
N TYR A 25 4.44 6.07 8.90
CA TYR A 25 3.86 5.00 9.70
C TYR A 25 4.86 3.87 9.87
N GLN A 26 4.85 3.26 11.05
CA GLN A 26 5.54 2.01 11.33
C GLN A 26 4.59 0.84 11.09
N ALA A 27 5.11 -0.23 10.48
CA ALA A 27 4.32 -1.41 10.20
C ALA A 27 5.13 -2.70 10.35
N ALA A 28 4.44 -3.79 10.72
CA ALA A 28 5.04 -5.09 10.88
C ALA A 28 4.05 -6.22 10.56
N CYS A 29 4.58 -7.39 10.18
CA CYS A 29 3.78 -8.61 10.21
C CYS A 29 3.52 -9.06 11.66
N HIS A 30 2.59 -10.00 11.87
CA HIS A 30 2.19 -10.47 13.20
C HIS A 30 3.35 -10.91 14.10
N CYS A 31 4.31 -11.68 13.55
CA CYS A 31 5.47 -12.15 14.33
C CYS A 31 6.60 -11.11 14.45
N GLY A 32 6.44 -9.92 13.87
CA GLY A 32 7.43 -8.84 13.92
C GLY A 32 8.73 -9.09 13.13
N THR A 33 8.81 -10.18 12.37
CA THR A 33 10.01 -10.49 11.55
C THR A 33 10.15 -9.51 10.39
N VAL A 34 9.07 -9.29 9.65
CA VAL A 34 9.03 -8.29 8.57
C VAL A 34 8.57 -6.97 9.18
N ARG A 35 9.40 -5.94 9.05
CA ARG A 35 9.09 -4.56 9.45
C ARG A 35 9.32 -3.62 8.28
N PHE A 36 8.48 -2.61 8.17
CA PHE A 36 8.55 -1.64 7.11
C PHE A 36 7.97 -0.30 7.55
N GLU A 37 8.53 0.76 7.00
CA GLU A 37 8.02 2.11 7.14
C GLU A 37 7.27 2.50 5.88
N LEU A 38 6.25 3.35 6.03
CA LEU A 38 5.50 3.83 4.87
C LEU A 38 4.88 5.22 5.03
N ARG A 39 4.66 5.88 3.88
CA ARG A 39 3.77 7.06 3.76
C ARG A 39 2.54 6.69 2.93
N LEU A 40 1.36 7.01 3.44
CA LEU A 40 0.11 6.78 2.70
C LEU A 40 -0.09 7.90 1.66
N THR A 41 -0.69 7.57 0.52
CA THR A 41 -0.95 8.58 -0.53
C THR A 41 -1.95 9.63 -0.07
N ASP A 42 -2.95 9.21 0.70
CA ASP A 42 -4.07 10.05 1.13
C ASP A 42 -4.71 9.45 2.40
N GLY A 43 -3.85 9.19 3.39
CA GLY A 43 -4.22 8.58 4.66
C GLY A 43 -5.05 7.30 4.52
N LEU A 44 -5.98 7.10 5.46
CA LEU A 44 -6.92 5.97 5.50
C LEU A 44 -8.07 6.08 4.50
N ARG A 45 -8.17 7.23 3.84
CA ARG A 45 -9.25 7.63 2.95
C ARG A 45 -9.24 6.82 1.63
N THR A 46 -8.17 6.04 1.40
CA THR A 46 -8.00 5.07 0.31
C THR A 46 -8.33 3.61 0.70
N ALA A 47 -8.77 3.38 1.94
CA ALA A 47 -9.11 2.06 2.46
C ALA A 47 -10.16 1.38 1.61
N ARG A 48 -9.88 0.14 1.20
CA ARG A 48 -10.77 -0.68 0.39
C ARG A 48 -10.45 -2.16 0.51
N ARG A 49 -11.44 -2.98 0.18
CA ARG A 49 -11.25 -4.41 -0.09
C ARG A 49 -11.43 -4.69 -1.59
N CYS A 50 -11.08 -5.89 -2.01
CA CYS A 50 -11.28 -6.38 -3.37
C CYS A 50 -11.90 -7.77 -3.34
N ASN A 51 -12.85 -8.03 -4.23
CA ASN A 51 -13.59 -9.30 -4.28
C ASN A 51 -13.00 -10.34 -5.26
N CYS A 52 -11.81 -10.09 -5.82
CA CYS A 52 -11.12 -11.07 -6.66
C CYS A 52 -10.78 -12.35 -5.86
N SER A 53 -10.49 -13.44 -6.57
CA SER A 53 -10.29 -14.77 -5.96
C SER A 53 -9.23 -14.79 -4.85
N LEU A 54 -8.10 -14.07 -5.02
CA LEU A 54 -7.07 -13.98 -3.99
C LEU A 54 -7.46 -13.02 -2.85
N CYS A 55 -7.91 -11.80 -3.17
CA CYS A 55 -8.16 -10.77 -2.16
C CYS A 55 -9.34 -11.13 -1.24
N ARG A 56 -10.35 -11.83 -1.75
CA ARG A 56 -11.45 -12.33 -0.92
C ARG A 56 -10.97 -13.34 0.12
N MET A 57 -9.97 -14.16 -0.21
CA MET A 57 -9.38 -15.14 0.73
C MET A 57 -8.49 -14.46 1.76
N ARG A 58 -7.77 -13.40 1.38
CA ARG A 58 -6.92 -12.64 2.31
C ARG A 58 -7.69 -11.86 3.35
N GLY A 59 -8.88 -11.37 3.01
CA GLY A 59 -9.73 -10.65 3.95
C GLY A 59 -9.28 -9.23 4.32
N ALA A 60 -8.07 -8.82 3.93
CA ALA A 60 -7.45 -7.58 4.39
C ALA A 60 -8.09 -6.32 3.80
N VAL A 61 -8.32 -5.32 4.65
CA VAL A 61 -8.54 -3.93 4.25
C VAL A 61 -7.19 -3.34 3.84
N ALA A 62 -7.12 -2.74 2.65
CA ALA A 62 -5.88 -2.20 2.11
C ALA A 62 -5.97 -0.70 1.83
N VAL A 63 -4.92 0.04 2.24
CA VAL A 63 -4.69 1.47 1.93
C VAL A 63 -3.61 1.62 0.87
N SER A 64 -3.51 2.80 0.24
CA SER A 64 -2.56 3.07 -0.84
C SER A 64 -1.31 3.80 -0.36
N ALA A 65 -0.16 3.40 -0.90
CA ALA A 65 1.14 4.08 -0.81
C ALA A 65 1.78 4.08 -2.21
N ASN A 66 2.62 5.08 -2.56
CA ASN A 66 3.38 5.04 -3.80
C ASN A 66 4.56 4.05 -3.69
N LEU A 67 5.18 3.67 -4.82
CA LEU A 67 6.32 2.75 -4.79
C LEU A 67 7.49 3.23 -3.91
N GLY A 68 7.83 4.52 -3.99
CA GLY A 68 8.90 5.12 -3.19
C GLY A 68 8.53 5.42 -1.74
N ASP A 69 7.27 5.18 -1.37
CA ASP A 69 6.75 5.48 -0.03
C ASP A 69 6.72 4.24 0.88
N ILE A 70 7.34 3.13 0.50
CA ILE A 70 7.50 1.95 1.38
C ILE A 70 8.98 1.59 1.44
N THR A 71 9.50 1.40 2.66
CA THR A 71 10.86 0.89 2.89
C THR A 71 10.81 -0.27 3.86
N VAL A 72 11.25 -1.46 3.43
CA VAL A 72 11.40 -2.61 4.33
C VAL A 72 12.65 -2.38 5.18
N THR A 73 12.45 -2.24 6.49
CA THR A 73 13.52 -1.92 7.44
C THR A 73 14.11 -3.18 8.09
N GLN A 74 13.37 -4.29 8.09
CA GLN A 74 13.83 -5.58 8.62
C GLN A 74 13.09 -6.76 7.96
N GLY A 75 13.80 -7.89 7.81
CA GLY A 75 13.19 -9.19 7.48
C GLY A 75 12.84 -9.36 6.00
N GLU A 76 13.56 -8.71 5.09
CA GLU A 76 13.37 -8.84 3.65
C GLU A 76 13.51 -10.31 3.19
N GLU A 77 14.40 -11.08 3.81
CA GLU A 77 14.58 -12.51 3.55
C GLU A 77 13.37 -13.36 3.96
N ALA A 78 12.53 -12.87 4.87
CA ALA A 78 11.28 -13.49 5.25
C ALA A 78 10.08 -12.99 4.43
N LEU A 79 10.28 -12.04 3.51
CA LEU A 79 9.24 -11.48 2.67
C LEU A 79 9.10 -12.28 1.37
N THR A 80 8.06 -13.10 1.27
CA THR A 80 7.84 -13.97 0.12
C THR A 80 6.95 -13.32 -0.92
N LEU A 81 7.40 -13.35 -2.17
CA LEU A 81 6.65 -12.92 -3.35
C LEU A 81 5.72 -14.04 -3.85
N TYR A 82 4.44 -13.72 -4.00
CA TYR A 82 3.46 -14.52 -4.70
C TYR A 82 2.93 -13.76 -5.92
N GLN A 83 2.97 -14.41 -7.08
CA GLN A 83 2.44 -13.92 -8.35
C GLN A 83 1.59 -15.02 -8.98
N PHE A 84 0.51 -14.63 -9.63
CA PHE A 84 -0.39 -15.55 -10.34
C PHE A 84 -0.94 -14.87 -11.59
N HIS A 85 -1.57 -15.65 -12.48
CA HIS A 85 -2.20 -15.16 -13.71
C HIS A 85 -1.22 -14.35 -14.58
N THR A 86 -1.45 -13.05 -14.84
CA THR A 86 -0.55 -12.20 -15.66
C THR A 86 0.82 -11.95 -15.02
N ARG A 87 0.98 -12.29 -13.73
CA ARG A 87 2.18 -12.02 -12.92
C ARG A 87 2.54 -10.54 -12.80
N GLU A 88 1.63 -9.62 -13.14
CA GLU A 88 1.86 -8.18 -13.01
C GLU A 88 1.73 -7.71 -11.55
N ALA A 89 0.71 -8.18 -10.83
CA ALA A 89 0.59 -7.90 -9.41
C ALA A 89 1.64 -8.70 -8.62
N LYS A 90 2.35 -8.03 -7.72
CA LYS A 90 3.36 -8.65 -6.84
C LYS A 90 2.88 -8.64 -5.42
N HIS A 91 2.49 -9.79 -4.90
CA HIS A 91 1.92 -9.87 -3.56
C HIS A 91 2.94 -10.38 -2.55
N TYR A 92 3.19 -9.62 -1.48
CA TYR A 92 4.18 -9.97 -0.46
C TYR A 92 3.51 -10.45 0.83
N PHE A 93 4.06 -11.49 1.43
CA PHE A 93 3.63 -12.01 2.73
C PHE A 93 4.82 -12.53 3.53
N CYS A 94 4.70 -12.55 4.86
CA CYS A 94 5.73 -13.10 5.71
C CYS A 94 5.73 -14.63 5.66
N SER A 95 6.85 -15.26 5.28
CA SER A 95 7.00 -16.71 5.24
C SER A 95 6.88 -17.38 6.61
N ARG A 96 7.11 -16.64 7.70
CA ARG A 96 7.08 -17.18 9.07
C ARG A 96 5.69 -17.22 9.69
N CYS A 97 4.87 -16.19 9.46
CA CYS A 97 3.53 -16.10 10.06
C CYS A 97 2.38 -16.06 9.04
N GLY A 98 2.67 -16.08 7.74
CA GLY A 98 1.66 -16.07 6.68
C GLY A 98 0.97 -14.73 6.44
N ILE A 99 1.24 -13.70 7.26
CA ILE A 99 0.58 -12.40 7.13
C ILE A 99 0.94 -11.73 5.81
N TYR A 100 -0.10 -11.41 5.04
CA TYR A 100 -0.03 -10.52 3.90
C TYR A 100 0.30 -9.09 4.37
N THR A 101 1.42 -8.54 3.90
CA THR A 101 1.89 -7.20 4.25
C THR A 101 1.40 -6.18 3.22
N PHE A 102 1.99 -6.16 2.04
CA PHE A 102 1.64 -5.25 0.94
C PHE A 102 1.73 -5.93 -0.42
N HIS A 103 1.20 -5.30 -1.46
CA HIS A 103 1.31 -5.79 -2.84
C HIS A 103 1.38 -4.67 -3.85
N GLN A 104 2.21 -4.81 -4.88
CA GLN A 104 2.20 -3.93 -6.04
C GLN A 104 0.94 -4.25 -6.85
N ARG A 105 0.13 -3.22 -7.15
CA ARG A 105 -1.17 -3.41 -7.80
C ARG A 105 -1.00 -3.65 -9.30
N ARG A 106 -1.88 -4.47 -9.88
CA ARG A 106 -1.99 -4.59 -11.34
C ARG A 106 -2.66 -3.38 -11.99
N SER A 107 -3.69 -2.84 -11.34
CA SER A 107 -4.51 -1.74 -11.89
C SER A 107 -3.83 -0.37 -11.80
N ALA A 108 -2.89 -0.20 -10.87
CA ALA A 108 -2.07 1.00 -10.67
C ALA A 108 -0.64 0.54 -10.32
N PRO A 109 0.19 0.20 -11.30
CA PRO A 109 1.51 -0.41 -11.08
C PRO A 109 2.49 0.48 -10.29
N ASP A 110 2.23 1.77 -10.23
CA ASP A 110 2.94 2.79 -9.45
C ASP A 110 2.49 2.86 -7.97
N GLN A 111 1.56 2.01 -7.55
CA GLN A 111 1.05 1.97 -6.18
C GLN A 111 1.15 0.60 -5.53
N TYR A 112 1.41 0.63 -4.23
CA TYR A 112 1.19 -0.46 -3.32
C TYR A 112 -0.24 -0.43 -2.73
N GLY A 113 -0.76 -1.61 -2.42
CA GLY A 113 -1.82 -1.78 -1.43
C GLY A 113 -1.23 -2.39 -0.17
N VAL A 114 -1.44 -1.75 0.97
CA VAL A 114 -0.88 -2.14 2.27
C VAL A 114 -1.99 -2.61 3.19
N ASN A 115 -1.83 -3.80 3.80
CA ASN A 115 -2.75 -4.31 4.81
C ASN A 115 -2.75 -3.38 6.03
N VAL A 116 -3.89 -2.75 6.32
CA VAL A 116 -4.00 -1.80 7.42
C VAL A 116 -3.69 -2.43 8.79
N ALA A 117 -3.99 -3.72 8.96
CA ALA A 117 -3.71 -4.46 10.19
C ALA A 117 -2.20 -4.66 10.47
N CYS A 118 -1.33 -4.37 9.50
CA CYS A 118 0.11 -4.35 9.72
C CYS A 118 0.61 -3.00 10.26
N ILE A 119 -0.17 -1.93 10.11
CA ILE A 119 0.22 -0.58 10.54
C ILE A 119 -0.02 -0.45 12.04
N GLU A 120 0.98 0.06 12.76
CA GLU A 120 0.91 0.21 14.22
C GLU A 120 -0.29 1.06 14.64
N GLY A 121 -1.03 0.58 15.62
CA GLY A 121 -2.21 1.27 16.16
C GLY A 121 -3.45 1.24 15.26
N MET A 122 -3.47 0.43 14.19
CA MET A 122 -4.60 0.33 13.28
C MET A 122 -5.19 -1.08 13.21
N SER A 123 -6.50 -1.12 13.03
CA SER A 123 -7.30 -2.33 12.93
C SER A 123 -8.24 -2.26 11.73
N PRO A 124 -8.51 -3.39 11.04
CA PRO A 124 -9.54 -3.43 10.00
C PRO A 124 -10.95 -3.14 10.55
N PHE A 125 -11.14 -3.21 11.88
CA PHE A 125 -12.39 -2.91 12.57
C PHE A 125 -12.56 -1.42 12.91
N ASP A 126 -11.57 -0.57 12.64
CA ASP A 126 -11.68 0.89 12.83
C ASP A 126 -12.54 1.55 11.72
N PHE A 127 -12.95 0.77 10.72
CA PHE A 127 -13.73 1.23 9.57
C PHE A 127 -15.19 0.77 9.69
N ALA A 128 -16.11 1.72 9.88
CA ALA A 128 -17.55 1.43 9.89
C ALA A 128 -18.04 0.88 8.54
N ASP A 129 -17.59 1.49 7.44
CA ASP A 129 -17.87 1.04 6.07
C ASP A 129 -16.55 0.92 5.28
N VAL A 130 -16.38 -0.20 4.57
CA VAL A 130 -15.25 -0.42 3.66
C VAL A 130 -15.78 -0.71 2.26
N PRO A 131 -15.48 0.14 1.24
CA PRO A 131 -15.85 -0.16 -0.13
C PRO A 131 -15.10 -1.39 -0.65
N VAL A 132 -15.82 -2.25 -1.36
CA VAL A 132 -15.27 -3.43 -2.02
C VAL A 132 -15.15 -3.15 -3.51
N SER A 133 -13.93 -3.01 -4.01
CA SER A 133 -13.69 -2.93 -5.45
C SER A 133 -14.10 -4.23 -6.14
N GLU A 134 -14.77 -4.11 -7.27
CA GLU A 134 -14.98 -5.23 -8.19
C GLU A 134 -13.64 -5.60 -8.81
N GLY A 135 -13.18 -6.82 -8.62
CA GLY A 135 -11.89 -7.32 -9.06
C GLY A 135 -11.94 -8.70 -9.71
N ARG A 136 -13.14 -9.28 -9.88
CA ARG A 136 -13.35 -10.48 -10.69
C ARG A 136 -13.25 -10.16 -12.18
N ILE A 137 -13.64 -8.94 -12.55
CA ILE A 137 -13.46 -8.35 -13.88
C ILE A 137 -12.43 -7.24 -13.77
N HIS A 138 -11.28 -7.40 -14.43
CA HIS A 138 -10.23 -6.40 -14.40
C HIS A 138 -10.73 -5.09 -15.05
N PRO A 139 -10.39 -3.89 -14.56
CA PRO A 139 -10.83 -2.64 -15.18
C PRO A 139 -10.52 -2.52 -16.67
N LYS A 140 -9.36 -3.04 -17.11
CA LYS A 140 -9.00 -3.08 -18.55
C LYS A 140 -9.90 -3.97 -19.41
N ASP A 141 -10.66 -4.86 -18.79
CA ASP A 141 -11.54 -5.82 -19.48
C ASP A 141 -13.01 -5.36 -19.44
N ARG A 142 -13.29 -4.16 -18.90
CA ARG A 142 -14.65 -3.60 -18.81
C ARG A 142 -14.96 -2.71 -20.00
N VAL A 143 -16.22 -2.76 -20.43
CA VAL A 143 -16.75 -1.92 -21.53
C VAL A 143 -16.66 -0.42 -21.20
N ASP A 144 -16.71 -0.05 -19.92
CA ASP A 144 -16.65 1.33 -19.43
C ASP A 144 -15.28 1.76 -18.89
N GLY A 145 -14.32 0.84 -18.76
CA GLY A 145 -12.99 1.08 -18.17
C GLY A 145 -12.99 1.54 -16.70
N GLY A 146 -14.15 1.56 -16.03
CA GLY A 146 -14.35 2.20 -14.74
C GLY A 146 -13.87 1.39 -13.54
N VAL A 147 -13.42 2.07 -12.49
CA VAL A 147 -13.16 1.46 -11.18
C VAL A 147 -14.50 1.22 -10.48
N GLY A 148 -15.08 0.04 -10.68
CA GLY A 148 -16.40 -0.28 -10.11
C GLY A 148 -16.33 -0.72 -8.65
N VAL A 149 -17.31 -0.29 -7.87
CA VAL A 149 -17.57 -0.77 -6.51
C VAL A 149 -18.55 -1.95 -6.60
N ALA A 150 -18.12 -3.13 -6.14
CA ALA A 150 -18.94 -4.33 -6.09
C ALA A 150 -19.92 -4.34 -4.89
N GLY A 151 -19.62 -3.56 -3.85
CA GLY A 151 -20.41 -3.49 -2.63
C GLY A 151 -19.64 -2.85 -1.48
N TRP A 152 -20.16 -3.00 -0.27
CA TRP A 152 -19.58 -2.48 0.97
C TRP A 152 -19.60 -3.57 2.03
N LEU A 153 -18.56 -3.61 2.86
CA LEU A 153 -18.59 -4.34 4.13
C LEU A 153 -18.81 -3.35 5.26
N ARG A 154 -19.62 -3.75 6.23
CA ARG A 154 -19.94 -2.94 7.40
C ARG A 154 -19.46 -3.63 8.66
N TYR A 155 -18.86 -2.85 9.55
CA TYR A 155 -18.54 -3.27 10.91
C TYR A 155 -19.30 -2.39 11.89
N GLU A 156 -20.01 -3.03 12.79
CA GLU A 156 -20.70 -2.41 13.91
C GLU A 156 -20.18 -3.08 15.18
N GLY A 157 -19.52 -2.30 16.04
CA GLY A 157 -19.05 -2.80 17.32
C GLY A 157 -20.23 -3.17 18.21
N ASN A 158 -20.15 -4.29 18.92
CA ASN A 158 -21.21 -4.66 19.85
C ASN A 158 -21.23 -3.65 21.02
N PRO A 159 -22.33 -2.90 21.23
CA PRO A 159 -22.39 -1.88 22.28
C PRO A 159 -22.22 -2.45 23.70
N GLU A 160 -22.51 -3.74 23.92
CA GLU A 160 -22.36 -4.40 25.22
C GLU A 160 -20.90 -4.58 25.66
N TRP A 161 -19.94 -4.47 24.73
CA TRP A 161 -18.51 -4.71 24.99
C TRP A 161 -17.65 -3.44 24.80
N GLY A 162 -18.26 -2.28 24.57
CA GLY A 162 -17.58 -1.03 24.18
C GLY A 162 -17.26 -0.02 25.31
N GLN A 163 -17.45 -0.39 26.59
CA GLN A 163 -17.19 0.49 27.75
C GLN A 163 -15.98 0.05 28.60
N GLY A 164 -14.95 -0.53 27.98
CA GLY A 164 -13.70 -0.93 28.63
C GLY A 164 -12.59 0.10 28.45
#